data_AF-A0A7H2V362-F1
#
_entry.id   AF-A0A7H2V362-F1
#
_cell.length_a   1.000
_cell.length_b   1.000
_cell.length_c   1.000
_cell.angle_alpha   90.00
_cell.angle_beta   90.00
_cell.angle_gamma   90.00
#
_symmetry.space_group_name_H-M   'P 1'
#
loop_
_entity.id
_entity.type
_entity.pdbx_description
1 polymer ?
#
loop_
_entity_poly.entity_id
_entity_poly.type
_entity_poly.pdbx_seq_one_letter_code
_entity_poly.pdbx_strand_id
1 'polypeptide(L)'
;MVIEFTQEHLDAFLDDREETLALWNWNRLKQLYSDLAEKNFDNDEVKGVQFLIVAQKRIRKYLNGMENNEDYNKWRAAYGEICFILNKNNIDEDPWNRSLLEERLWPPFLAIDILAGVLESSLNNSASQKFYASLESHKWE
;
A
#
# COMPACT_ATOMS: atom_id res chain seq x y z
N MET A 1 -13.95 36.64 -10.52
CA MET A 1 -14.82 35.47 -10.76
C MET A 1 -14.19 34.30 -10.04
N VAL A 2 -14.70 33.98 -8.85
CA VAL A 2 -14.27 32.80 -8.09
C VAL A 2 -15.06 31.65 -8.69
N ILE A 3 -14.37 30.70 -9.31
CA ILE A 3 -15.02 29.47 -9.79
C ILE A 3 -15.38 28.68 -8.53
N GLU A 4 -16.66 28.61 -8.20
CA GLU A 4 -17.15 27.75 -7.12
C GLU A 4 -17.17 26.31 -7.65
N PHE A 5 -16.25 25.48 -7.17
CA PHE A 5 -16.24 24.05 -7.47
C PHE A 5 -17.41 23.39 -6.73
N THR A 6 -18.29 22.71 -7.48
CA THR A 6 -19.33 21.88 -6.86
C THR A 6 -18.70 20.63 -6.25
N GLN A 7 -19.38 20.01 -5.28
CA GLN A 7 -18.94 18.75 -4.68
C GLN A 7 -18.70 17.66 -5.72
N GLU A 8 -19.55 17.59 -6.76
CA GLU A 8 -19.38 16.66 -7.89
C GLU A 8 -18.08 16.88 -8.66
N HIS A 9 -17.68 18.13 -8.88
CA HIS A 9 -16.39 18.43 -9.54
C HIS A 9 -15.19 18.08 -8.64
N LEU A 10 -15.32 18.26 -7.33
CA LEU A 10 -14.29 17.85 -6.37
C LEU A 10 -14.16 16.33 -6.31
N ASP A 11 -15.28 15.61 -6.29
CA ASP A 11 -15.32 14.15 -6.24
C ASP A 11 -14.75 13.55 -7.54
N ALA A 12 -15.13 14.07 -8.70
CA ALA A 12 -14.58 13.65 -10.00
C ALA A 12 -13.06 13.88 -10.07
N PHE A 13 -12.58 15.04 -9.62
CA PHE A 13 -11.15 15.35 -9.58
C PHE A 13 -10.37 14.44 -8.62
N LEU A 14 -10.98 14.06 -7.48
CA LEU A 14 -10.38 13.14 -6.54
C LEU A 14 -10.29 11.72 -7.14
N ASP A 15 -11.34 11.24 -7.79
CA ASP A 15 -11.35 9.92 -8.41
C ASP A 15 -10.35 9.82 -9.58
N ASP A 16 -10.21 10.86 -10.41
CA ASP A 16 -9.20 10.92 -11.49
C ASP A 16 -7.76 10.80 -10.96
N ARG A 17 -7.47 11.41 -9.80
CA ARG A 17 -6.15 11.33 -9.16
C ARG A 17 -5.86 9.96 -8.58
N GLU A 18 -6.88 9.30 -8.04
CA GLU A 18 -6.79 7.94 -7.50
C GLU A 18 -6.52 6.94 -8.63
N GLU A 19 -7.25 7.06 -9.73
CA GLU A 19 -7.05 6.23 -10.91
C GLU A 19 -5.68 6.46 -11.56
N THR A 20 -5.23 7.71 -11.67
CA THR A 20 -3.90 8.04 -12.22
C THR A 20 -2.77 7.40 -11.41
N LEU A 21 -2.83 7.50 -10.07
CA LEU A 21 -1.83 6.90 -9.19
C LEU A 21 -1.86 5.37 -9.26
N ALA A 22 -3.04 4.78 -9.30
CA ALA A 22 -3.22 3.35 -9.39
C ALA A 22 -2.73 2.80 -10.73
N LEU A 23 -3.01 3.47 -11.85
CA LEU A 23 -2.55 3.11 -13.19
C LEU A 23 -1.02 3.20 -13.30
N TRP A 24 -0.43 4.28 -12.80
CA TRP A 24 1.03 4.39 -12.74
C TRP A 24 1.65 3.25 -11.94
N ASN A 25 1.09 2.95 -10.76
CA ASN A 25 1.61 1.90 -9.89
C ASN A 25 1.40 0.50 -10.50
N TRP A 26 0.26 0.25 -11.15
CA TRP A 26 -0.02 -0.98 -11.88
C TRP A 26 1.04 -1.24 -12.95
N ASN A 27 1.30 -0.25 -13.81
CA ASN A 27 2.28 -0.37 -14.88
C ASN A 27 3.69 -0.66 -14.35
N ARG A 28 4.08 -0.02 -13.24
CA ARG A 28 5.34 -0.28 -12.55
C ARG A 28 5.39 -1.71 -11.98
N LEU A 29 4.35 -2.14 -11.26
CA LEU A 29 4.30 -3.44 -10.58
C LEU A 29 4.22 -4.61 -11.57
N LYS A 30 3.50 -4.44 -12.67
CA LYS A 30 3.44 -5.42 -13.76
C LYS A 30 4.81 -5.68 -14.39
N GLN A 31 5.68 -4.67 -14.44
CA GLN A 31 7.05 -4.82 -14.94
C GLN A 31 7.97 -5.49 -13.91
N LEU A 32 7.84 -5.13 -12.62
CA LEU A 32 8.70 -5.65 -11.55
C LEU A 32 8.31 -7.07 -11.11
N TYR A 33 7.02 -7.40 -11.15
CA TYR A 33 6.44 -8.62 -10.62
C TYR A 33 5.47 -9.26 -11.64
N SER A 34 5.93 -9.45 -12.87
CA SER A 34 5.12 -9.99 -13.98
C SER A 34 4.40 -11.29 -13.62
N ASP A 35 5.07 -12.18 -12.89
CA ASP A 35 4.52 -13.48 -12.50
C ASP A 35 3.36 -13.33 -11.53
N LEU A 36 3.42 -12.34 -10.63
CA LEU A 36 2.32 -12.04 -9.70
C LEU A 36 1.17 -11.33 -10.41
N ALA A 37 1.46 -10.44 -11.37
CA ALA A 37 0.45 -9.78 -12.19
C ALA A 37 -0.36 -10.80 -13.02
N GLU A 38 0.32 -11.75 -13.65
CA GLU A 38 -0.33 -12.85 -14.36
C GLU A 38 -1.12 -13.74 -13.39
N LYS A 39 -0.47 -14.24 -12.32
CA LYS A 39 -1.08 -15.18 -11.38
C LYS A 39 -2.34 -14.64 -10.70
N ASN A 40 -2.31 -13.39 -10.25
CA ASN A 40 -3.36 -12.84 -9.41
C ASN A 40 -4.42 -12.07 -10.22
N PHE A 41 -4.07 -11.57 -11.40
CA PHE A 41 -4.93 -10.67 -12.16
C PHE A 41 -5.05 -11.05 -13.64
N ASP A 42 -4.40 -12.11 -14.15
CA ASP A 42 -4.39 -12.49 -15.57
C ASP A 42 -3.91 -11.32 -16.46
N ASN A 43 -3.01 -10.49 -15.92
CA ASN A 43 -2.55 -9.25 -16.54
C ASN A 43 -3.65 -8.24 -16.92
N ASP A 44 -4.87 -8.42 -16.39
CA ASP A 44 -6.04 -7.57 -16.57
C ASP A 44 -5.84 -6.21 -15.86
N GLU A 45 -5.67 -5.17 -16.67
CA GLU A 45 -5.43 -3.81 -16.19
C GLU A 45 -6.59 -3.29 -15.34
N VAL A 46 -7.84 -3.54 -15.73
CA VAL A 46 -9.01 -3.01 -15.02
C VAL A 46 -9.06 -3.60 -13.61
N LYS A 47 -8.85 -4.92 -13.48
CA LYS A 47 -8.81 -5.57 -12.16
C LYS A 47 -7.63 -5.11 -11.32
N GLY A 48 -6.46 -5.00 -11.93
CA GLY A 48 -5.23 -4.57 -11.27
C GLY A 48 -5.30 -3.13 -10.74
N VAL A 49 -5.75 -2.21 -11.58
CA VAL A 49 -5.97 -0.80 -11.22
C VAL A 49 -7.03 -0.70 -10.12
N GLN A 50 -8.17 -1.38 -10.26
CA GLN A 50 -9.22 -1.35 -9.23
C GLN A 50 -8.72 -1.87 -7.88
N PHE A 51 -7.91 -2.93 -7.88
CA PHE A 51 -7.28 -3.44 -6.66
C PHE A 51 -6.40 -2.38 -5.99
N LEU A 52 -5.55 -1.71 -6.77
CA LEU A 52 -4.63 -0.69 -6.28
C LEU A 52 -5.36 0.57 -5.80
N ILE A 53 -6.44 0.99 -6.46
CA ILE A 53 -7.31 2.09 -5.99
C ILE A 53 -7.79 1.79 -4.56
N VAL A 54 -8.28 0.57 -4.30
CA VAL A 54 -8.78 0.19 -2.97
C VAL A 54 -7.65 0.24 -1.93
N ALA A 55 -6.49 -0.33 -2.23
CA ALA A 55 -5.34 -0.31 -1.32
C ALA A 55 -4.86 1.13 -1.03
N GLN A 56 -4.71 1.94 -2.07
CA GLN A 56 -4.22 3.32 -1.98
C GLN A 56 -5.23 4.29 -1.34
N LYS A 57 -6.54 4.01 -1.41
CA LYS A 57 -7.57 4.74 -0.64
C LYS A 57 -7.52 4.37 0.84
N ARG A 58 -7.33 3.09 1.19
CA ARG A 58 -7.30 2.63 2.59
C ARG A 58 -6.20 3.27 3.42
N ILE A 59 -4.98 3.38 2.89
CA ILE A 59 -3.83 3.92 3.62
C ILE A 59 -3.99 5.40 4.01
N ARG A 60 -4.88 6.15 3.33
CA ARG A 60 -5.11 7.59 3.60
C ARG A 60 -5.47 7.87 5.06
N LYS A 61 -6.20 6.97 5.72
CA LYS A 61 -6.60 7.16 7.14
C LYS A 61 -5.40 7.19 8.09
N TYR A 62 -4.28 6.57 7.72
CA TYR A 62 -3.03 6.56 8.49
C TYR A 62 -2.07 7.69 8.07
N LEU A 63 -2.29 8.30 6.90
CA LEU A 63 -1.49 9.41 6.36
C LEU A 63 -2.16 10.78 6.55
N ASN A 64 -3.19 10.87 7.39
CA ASN A 64 -3.94 12.11 7.63
C ASN A 64 -3.00 13.24 8.10
N GLY A 65 -3.08 14.40 7.45
CA GLY A 65 -2.22 15.55 7.72
C GLY A 65 -0.93 15.59 6.90
N MET A 66 -0.67 14.56 6.09
CA MET A 66 0.50 14.49 5.19
C MET A 66 0.17 14.80 3.73
N GLU A 67 -1.05 15.21 3.40
CA GLU A 67 -1.55 15.35 2.02
C GLU A 67 -0.76 16.38 1.19
N ASN A 68 -0.16 17.37 1.86
CA ASN A 68 0.67 18.41 1.24
C ASN A 68 2.16 18.03 1.16
N ASN A 69 2.54 16.86 1.68
CA ASN A 69 3.91 16.37 1.58
C ASN A 69 4.17 15.87 0.15
N GLU A 70 5.35 16.19 -0.40
CA GLU A 70 5.75 15.78 -1.75
C GLU A 70 5.80 14.25 -1.94
N ASP A 71 6.08 13.52 -0.86
CA ASP A 71 6.19 12.07 -0.86
C ASP A 71 4.89 11.34 -0.52
N TYR A 72 3.79 12.07 -0.27
CA TYR A 72 2.50 11.48 0.09
C TYR A 72 2.05 10.39 -0.88
N ASN A 73 2.11 10.66 -2.19
CA ASN A 73 1.75 9.67 -3.20
C ASN A 73 2.74 8.50 -3.29
N LYS A 74 4.01 8.71 -2.95
CA LYS A 74 5.01 7.61 -2.91
C LYS A 74 4.67 6.62 -1.81
N TRP A 75 4.30 7.10 -0.63
CA TRP A 75 3.89 6.25 0.49
C TRP A 75 2.61 5.47 0.18
N ARG A 76 1.66 6.12 -0.47
CA ARG A 76 0.44 5.45 -0.95
C ARG A 76 0.75 4.35 -1.95
N ALA A 77 1.65 4.61 -2.90
CA ALA A 77 2.09 3.61 -3.87
C ALA A 77 2.85 2.45 -3.22
N ALA A 78 3.73 2.71 -2.25
CA ALA A 78 4.45 1.70 -1.50
C ALA A 78 3.51 0.77 -0.72
N TYR A 79 2.48 1.33 -0.06
CA TYR A 79 1.43 0.50 0.55
C TYR A 79 0.66 -0.32 -0.48
N GLY A 80 0.36 0.25 -1.65
CA GLY A 80 -0.25 -0.47 -2.77
C GLY A 80 0.61 -1.63 -3.28
N GLU A 81 1.93 -1.45 -3.32
CA GLU A 81 2.90 -2.48 -3.69
C GLU A 81 2.94 -3.63 -2.68
N ILE A 82 2.98 -3.33 -1.37
CA ILE A 82 2.88 -4.35 -0.31
C ILE A 82 1.60 -5.17 -0.48
N CYS A 83 0.46 -4.48 -0.67
CA CYS A 83 -0.83 -5.13 -0.90
C CYS A 83 -0.83 -6.01 -2.15
N PHE A 84 -0.22 -5.54 -3.24
CA PHE A 84 -0.13 -6.25 -4.51
C PHE A 84 0.68 -7.55 -4.37
N ILE A 85 1.85 -7.48 -3.74
CA ILE A 85 2.74 -8.63 -3.57
C ILE A 85 2.07 -9.71 -2.70
N LEU A 86 1.37 -9.29 -1.64
CA LEU A 86 0.62 -10.20 -0.76
C LEU A 86 -0.75 -10.61 -1.33
N ASN A 87 -1.16 -10.04 -2.47
CA ASN A 87 -2.51 -10.14 -3.02
C ASN A 87 -3.62 -9.90 -1.97
N LYS A 88 -3.42 -8.90 -1.11
CA LYS A 88 -4.31 -8.54 -0.02
C LYS A 88 -4.40 -7.03 0.11
N ASN A 89 -5.56 -6.44 -0.22
CA ASN A 89 -5.75 -4.98 -0.17
C ASN A 89 -6.06 -4.43 1.24
N ASN A 90 -6.14 -5.30 2.24
CA ASN A 90 -6.50 -5.03 3.64
C ASN A 90 -5.49 -5.65 4.62
N ILE A 91 -4.20 -5.40 4.40
CA ILE A 91 -3.14 -5.89 5.31
C ILE A 91 -3.29 -5.36 6.73
N ASP A 92 -3.98 -4.22 6.90
CA ASP A 92 -4.30 -3.57 8.16
C ASP A 92 -5.45 -4.24 8.95
N GLU A 93 -6.01 -5.34 8.44
CA GLU A 93 -6.86 -6.21 9.23
C GLU A 93 -6.08 -7.08 10.22
N ASP A 94 -4.81 -7.34 9.93
CA ASP A 94 -3.92 -8.01 10.87
C ASP A 94 -3.61 -7.10 12.08
N PRO A 95 -3.72 -7.58 13.33
CA PRO A 95 -3.50 -6.77 14.51
C PRO A 95 -2.10 -6.18 14.61
N TRP A 96 -1.06 -6.90 14.18
CA TRP A 96 0.31 -6.42 14.25
C TRP A 96 0.55 -5.30 13.23
N ASN A 97 0.14 -5.51 11.97
CA ASN A 97 0.20 -4.46 10.94
C ASN A 97 -0.59 -3.22 11.34
N ARG A 98 -1.78 -3.40 11.92
CA ARG A 98 -2.60 -2.28 12.40
C ARG A 98 -1.91 -1.51 13.51
N SER A 99 -1.36 -2.22 14.51
CA SER A 99 -0.66 -1.57 15.63
C SER A 99 0.50 -0.70 15.15
N LEU A 100 1.22 -1.16 14.13
CA LEU A 100 2.30 -0.42 13.49
C LEU A 100 1.80 0.82 12.73
N LEU A 101 0.71 0.69 11.97
CA LEU A 101 0.12 1.78 11.18
C LEU A 101 -0.59 2.84 12.03
N GLU A 102 -1.04 2.48 13.22
CA GLU A 102 -1.69 3.39 14.18
C GLU A 102 -0.70 4.04 15.16
N GLU A 103 0.57 3.62 15.15
CA GLU A 103 1.61 4.18 16.02
C GLU A 103 1.86 5.66 15.71
N ARG A 104 1.69 6.50 16.71
CA ARG A 104 1.79 7.97 16.60
C ARG A 104 3.17 8.50 16.93
N LEU A 105 4.02 7.69 17.56
CA LEU A 105 5.40 8.04 17.87
C LEU A 105 6.26 8.14 16.60
N TRP A 106 5.85 7.45 15.53
CA TRP A 106 6.60 7.38 14.29
C TRP A 106 5.94 8.22 13.20
N PRO A 107 6.74 8.83 12.31
CA PRO A 107 6.20 9.38 11.09
C PRO A 107 5.52 8.27 10.26
N PRO A 108 4.38 8.55 9.60
CA PRO A 108 3.63 7.51 8.88
C PRO A 108 4.43 6.78 7.78
N PHE A 109 5.43 7.45 7.19
CA PHE A 109 6.32 6.82 6.21
C PHE A 109 7.14 5.68 6.81
N LEU A 110 7.58 5.82 8.08
CA LEU A 110 8.39 4.82 8.75
C LEU A 110 7.60 3.54 8.99
N ALA A 111 6.30 3.65 9.30
CA ALA A 111 5.43 2.49 9.42
C ALA A 111 5.34 1.71 8.10
N ILE A 112 5.23 2.41 6.96
CA ILE A 112 5.19 1.79 5.63
C ILE A 112 6.54 1.17 5.27
N ASP A 113 7.65 1.84 5.58
CA ASP A 113 9.01 1.31 5.36
C ASP A 113 9.28 0.05 6.17
N ILE A 114 8.81 -0.02 7.42
CA ILE A 114 8.92 -1.22 8.26
C ILE A 114 8.14 -2.37 7.62
N LEU A 115 6.89 -2.14 7.17
CA LEU A 115 6.11 -3.16 6.49
C LEU A 115 6.80 -3.66 5.20
N ALA A 116 7.35 -2.74 4.41
CA ALA A 116 8.11 -3.08 3.21
C ALA A 116 9.35 -3.91 3.53
N GLY A 117 10.13 -3.53 4.55
CA GLY A 117 11.33 -4.25 4.96
C GLY A 117 11.04 -5.65 5.52
N VAL A 118 9.95 -5.81 6.27
CA VAL A 118 9.47 -7.12 6.74
C VAL A 118 9.06 -8.00 5.57
N LEU A 119 8.32 -7.44 4.60
CA LEU A 119 7.93 -8.15 3.39
C LEU A 119 9.15 -8.60 2.57
N GLU A 120 10.07 -7.69 2.28
CA GLU A 120 11.29 -7.97 1.51
C GLU A 120 12.13 -9.07 2.18
N SER A 121 12.32 -8.95 3.50
CA SER A 121 13.00 -9.95 4.30
C SER A 121 12.32 -11.31 4.23
N SER A 122 10.98 -11.32 4.22
CA SER A 122 10.19 -12.55 4.15
C SER A 122 10.17 -13.19 2.76
N LEU A 123 10.38 -12.43 1.69
CA LEU A 123 10.37 -12.95 0.32
C LEU A 123 11.76 -13.38 -0.16
N ASN A 124 12.80 -12.64 0.22
CA ASN A 124 14.10 -12.72 -0.46
C ASN A 124 15.22 -13.27 0.43
N ASN A 125 15.00 -13.53 1.72
CA ASN A 125 16.06 -13.98 2.62
C ASN A 125 15.63 -15.18 3.50
N SER A 126 16.16 -16.36 3.17
CA SER A 126 15.89 -17.60 3.93
C SER A 126 16.32 -17.55 5.39
N ALA A 127 17.31 -16.72 5.76
CA ALA A 127 17.70 -16.52 7.15
C ALA A 127 16.71 -15.63 7.90
N SER A 128 16.22 -14.56 7.25
CA SER A 128 15.17 -13.71 7.82
C SER A 128 13.84 -14.45 7.97
N GLN A 129 13.46 -15.28 6.98
CA GLN A 129 12.29 -16.17 7.08
C GLN A 129 12.38 -17.10 8.32
N LYS A 130 13.54 -17.72 8.54
CA LYS A 130 13.78 -18.57 9.72
C LYS A 130 13.75 -17.77 11.02
N PHE A 131 14.29 -16.56 11.02
CA PHE A 131 14.25 -15.68 12.18
C PHE A 131 12.81 -15.28 12.54
N TYR A 132 12.00 -14.83 11.59
CA TYR A 132 10.60 -14.48 11.88
C TYR A 132 9.75 -15.69 12.32
N ALA A 133 9.94 -16.87 11.71
CA ALA A 133 9.31 -18.10 12.18
C ALA A 133 9.72 -18.47 13.62
N SER A 134 10.96 -18.16 14.02
CA SER A 134 11.42 -18.37 15.41
C SER A 134 10.81 -17.38 16.41
N LEU A 135 10.46 -16.16 15.98
CA LEU A 135 9.75 -15.18 16.81
C LEU A 135 8.29 -15.57 17.04
N GLU A 136 7.61 -16.12 16.03
CA GLU A 136 6.21 -16.57 16.13
C GLU A 136 6.04 -17.80 17.04
N SER A 137 7.07 -18.66 17.09
CA SER A 137 7.11 -19.84 17.97
C SER A 137 7.60 -19.52 19.39
N HIS A 138 8.16 -18.33 19.63
CA HIS A 138 8.56 -17.92 20.96
C HIS A 138 7.34 -17.40 21.75
N LYS A 139 6.99 -18.13 22.82
CA LYS A 139 6.16 -17.57 23.88
C LYS A 139 7.06 -16.68 24.73
N TRP A 140 6.76 -15.39 24.75
CA TRP A 140 7.39 -14.45 25.64
C TRP A 140 6.87 -14.73 27.06
N GLU A 141 7.76 -15.23 27.93
CA GLU A 141 7.52 -15.36 29.37
C GLU A 141 7.85 -14.05 30.10
#